data_AF-A0A6P1B9L7-F1
#
_entry.id   AF-A0A6P1B9L7-F1
#
_cell.length_a   1.000
_cell.length_b   1.000
_cell.length_c   1.000
_cell.angle_alpha   90.00
_cell.angle_beta   90.00
_cell.angle_gamma   90.00
#
_symmetry.space_group_name_H-M   'P 1'
#
loop_
_entity.id
_entity.type
_entity.pdbx_description
1 polymer ?
#
loop_
_entity_poly.entity_id
_entity_poly.type
_entity_poly.pdbx_seq_one_letter_code
_entity_poly.pdbx_strand_id
1 'polypeptide(L)'
;MTPDESLDQHIRALEENGETVLVRRYAGIGPARAVTKEAAVLAKVKGYQPAELVGEIRQGDRHVILLNDPSAPVPAGKVALSDMLPLTDRDFLVIAGAEASIKGVDDATRRMQGQVIAFELQVRG
;
A
#
# COMPACT_ATOMS: atom_id res chain seq x y z
N MET A 1 -2.54 22.97 9.87
CA MET A 1 -2.39 21.51 9.80
C MET A 1 -0.97 21.22 9.34
N THR A 2 -0.18 20.63 10.22
CA THR A 2 1.18 20.15 9.92
C THR A 2 1.12 18.77 9.26
N PRO A 3 2.21 18.30 8.62
CA PRO A 3 2.29 16.94 8.10
C PRO A 3 2.03 15.88 9.17
N ASP A 4 2.59 16.06 10.37
CA ASP A 4 2.42 15.15 11.51
C ASP A 4 0.95 15.11 11.97
N GLU A 5 0.27 16.26 12.08
CA GLU A 5 -1.15 16.32 12.43
C GLU A 5 -2.03 15.62 11.39
N SER A 6 -1.66 15.69 10.10
CA SER A 6 -2.40 15.01 9.03
C SER A 6 -2.16 13.50 9.02
N LEU A 7 -0.94 13.08 9.34
CA LEU A 7 -0.57 11.68 9.52
C LEU A 7 -1.34 11.07 10.69
N ASP A 8 -1.35 11.74 11.84
CA ASP A 8 -2.10 11.31 13.04
C ASP A 8 -3.60 11.17 12.75
N GLN A 9 -4.18 12.09 11.98
CA GLN A 9 -5.59 11.99 11.58
C GLN A 9 -5.84 10.77 10.67
N HIS A 10 -4.92 10.47 9.76
CA HIS A 10 -4.99 9.28 8.92
C HIS A 10 -4.83 8.00 9.74
N ILE A 11 -3.88 7.97 10.69
CA ILE A 11 -3.66 6.84 11.59
C ILE A 11 -4.97 6.54 12.34
N ARG A 12 -5.58 7.53 12.99
CA ARG A 12 -6.84 7.33 13.72
C ARG A 12 -7.98 6.81 12.83
N ALA A 13 -8.12 7.36 11.63
CA ALA A 13 -9.14 6.91 10.67
C ALA A 13 -8.90 5.46 10.18
N LEU A 14 -7.64 5.02 10.13
CA LEU A 14 -7.24 3.68 9.74
C LEU A 14 -7.21 2.70 10.92
N GLU A 15 -7.02 3.14 12.15
CA GLU A 15 -7.17 2.29 13.33
C GLU A 15 -8.62 1.83 13.50
N GLU A 16 -9.58 2.67 13.09
CA GLU A 16 -11.01 2.34 13.15
C GLU A 16 -11.49 1.45 12.00
N ASN A 17 -10.90 1.55 10.79
CA ASN A 17 -11.43 0.93 9.56
C ASN A 17 -10.37 0.39 8.59
N GLY A 18 -9.11 0.30 9.02
CA GLY A 18 -7.99 -0.18 8.24
C GLY A 18 -7.58 -1.59 8.63
N GLU A 19 -6.71 -2.18 7.81
CA GLU A 19 -6.11 -3.49 8.04
C GLU A 19 -4.60 -3.42 7.78
N THR A 20 -3.84 -4.31 8.44
CA THR A 20 -2.41 -4.45 8.13
C THR A 20 -2.23 -5.27 6.87
N VAL A 21 -1.63 -4.67 5.85
CA VAL A 21 -1.26 -5.33 4.60
C VAL A 21 0.25 -5.54 4.53
N LEU A 22 0.68 -6.54 3.77
CA LEU A 22 2.10 -6.76 3.52
C LEU A 22 2.49 -6.26 2.13
N VAL A 23 3.54 -5.47 2.03
CA VAL A 23 4.17 -5.13 0.76
C VAL A 23 5.35 -6.07 0.55
N ARG A 24 5.37 -6.82 -0.55
CA ARG A 24 6.41 -7.80 -0.88
C ARG A 24 7.15 -7.42 -2.15
N ARG A 25 8.48 -7.50 -2.08
CA ARG A 25 9.38 -7.43 -3.23
C ARG A 25 10.04 -8.79 -3.45
N TYR A 26 9.93 -9.31 -4.66
CA TYR A 26 10.46 -10.61 -5.03
C TYR A 26 11.76 -10.50 -5.84
N ALA A 27 12.64 -11.49 -5.69
CA ALA A 27 13.74 -11.76 -6.62
C ALA A 27 13.43 -12.99 -7.48
N GLY A 28 13.75 -12.90 -8.76
CA GLY A 28 13.56 -13.96 -9.73
C GLY A 28 12.14 -14.01 -10.30
N ILE A 29 11.88 -15.06 -11.09
CA ILE A 29 10.63 -15.29 -11.81
C ILE A 29 10.06 -16.67 -11.45
N GLY A 30 8.74 -16.82 -11.58
CA GLY A 30 8.05 -18.09 -11.35
C GLY A 30 7.60 -18.30 -9.90
N PRO A 31 7.00 -19.48 -9.60
CA PRO A 31 6.35 -19.76 -8.32
C PRO A 31 7.31 -19.90 -7.14
N ALA A 32 8.59 -20.18 -7.39
CA ALA A 32 9.62 -20.35 -6.35
C ALA A 32 10.45 -19.06 -6.11
N ARG A 33 9.92 -17.89 -6.53
CA ARG A 33 10.57 -16.59 -6.33
C ARG A 33 10.76 -16.30 -4.84
N ALA A 34 11.95 -15.83 -4.46
CA ALA A 34 12.27 -15.53 -3.08
C ALA A 34 11.79 -14.13 -2.69
N VAL A 35 11.21 -13.97 -1.50
CA VAL A 35 10.92 -12.64 -0.92
C VAL A 35 12.25 -12.00 -0.55
N THR A 36 12.56 -10.85 -1.14
CA THR A 36 13.77 -10.08 -0.83
C THR A 36 13.56 -9.06 0.27
N LYS A 37 12.38 -8.43 0.27
CA LYS A 37 11.97 -7.45 1.27
C LYS A 37 10.47 -7.56 1.49
N GLU A 38 10.07 -7.35 2.73
CA GLU A 38 8.67 -7.35 3.12
C GLU A 38 8.42 -6.26 4.17
N ALA A 39 7.47 -5.38 3.93
CA ALA A 39 7.03 -4.35 4.87
C ALA A 39 5.61 -4.67 5.35
N ALA A 40 5.33 -4.45 6.63
CA ALA A 40 3.97 -4.51 7.18
C ALA A 40 3.47 -3.08 7.36
N VAL A 41 2.34 -2.75 6.75
CA VAL A 41 1.85 -1.37 6.67
C VAL A 41 0.37 -1.32 6.94
N LEU A 42 -0.09 -0.30 7.65
CA LEU A 42 -1.51 -0.03 7.83
C LEU A 42 -2.09 0.54 6.54
N ALA A 43 -3.19 -0.03 6.08
CA ALA A 43 -3.85 0.41 4.86
C ALA A 43 -5.36 0.36 4.97
N LYS A 44 -6.04 1.13 4.12
CA LYS A 44 -7.47 0.98 3.85
C LYS A 44 -7.65 0.31 2.51
N VAL A 45 -8.31 -0.84 2.52
CA VAL A 45 -8.65 -1.58 1.31
C VAL A 45 -10.12 -1.36 0.97
N LYS A 46 -10.41 -0.95 -0.26
CA LYS A 46 -11.76 -0.72 -0.75
C LYS A 46 -11.93 -1.33 -2.14
N GLY A 47 -13.07 -1.96 -2.42
CA GLY A 47 -13.45 -2.34 -3.77
C GLY A 47 -13.92 -1.14 -4.59
N TYR A 48 -13.59 -1.12 -5.89
CA TYR A 48 -14.15 -0.13 -6.80
C TYR A 48 -15.67 -0.30 -6.94
N GLN A 49 -16.40 0.82 -6.96
CA GLN A 49 -17.83 0.84 -7.26
C GLN A 49 -18.06 0.60 -8.76
N PRO A 50 -19.25 0.13 -9.17
CA PRO A 50 -19.55 -0.11 -10.59
C PRO A 50 -19.30 1.10 -11.50
N ALA A 51 -19.54 2.33 -11.01
CA ALA A 51 -19.29 3.56 -11.75
C ALA A 51 -17.79 3.89 -11.90
N GLU A 52 -16.93 3.29 -11.07
CA GLU A 52 -15.47 3.46 -11.10
C GLU A 52 -14.79 2.43 -12.02
N LEU A 53 -15.54 1.48 -12.59
CA LEU A 53 -15.03 0.46 -13.51
C LEU A 53 -14.82 1.04 -14.92
N VAL A 54 -13.90 2.00 -15.03
CA VAL A 54 -13.56 2.71 -16.27
C VAL A 54 -12.09 2.49 -16.64
N GLY A 55 -11.81 2.39 -17.94
CA GLY A 55 -10.45 2.16 -18.43
C GLY A 55 -9.89 0.81 -18.02
N GLU A 56 -8.71 0.81 -17.38
CA GLU A 56 -8.01 -0.41 -16.95
C GLU A 56 -8.47 -0.96 -15.59
N ILE A 57 -9.43 -0.30 -14.92
CA ILE A 57 -10.02 -0.77 -13.66
C ILE A 57 -11.01 -1.89 -13.95
N ARG A 58 -10.75 -3.08 -13.39
CA ARG A 58 -11.57 -4.28 -13.61
C ARG A 58 -12.34 -4.64 -12.35
N GLN A 59 -13.47 -5.34 -12.53
CA GLN A 59 -14.18 -5.93 -11.40
C GLN A 59 -13.25 -6.88 -10.63
N GLY A 60 -13.19 -6.72 -9.31
CA GLY A 60 -12.26 -7.45 -8.44
C GLY A 60 -10.95 -6.71 -8.17
N ASP A 61 -10.62 -5.67 -8.93
CA ASP A 61 -9.55 -4.75 -8.54
C ASP A 61 -9.93 -4.04 -7.24
N ARG A 62 -8.89 -3.68 -6.46
CA ARG A 62 -9.05 -3.00 -5.17
C ARG A 62 -8.27 -1.70 -5.19
N HIS A 63 -8.87 -0.66 -4.62
CA HIS A 63 -8.20 0.59 -4.29
C HIS A 63 -7.67 0.49 -2.85
N VAL A 64 -6.35 0.61 -2.71
CA VAL A 64 -5.65 0.54 -1.42
C VAL A 64 -5.01 1.88 -1.11
N ILE A 65 -5.36 2.46 0.04
CA ILE A 65 -4.66 3.63 0.59
C ILE A 65 -3.66 3.11 1.61
N LEU A 66 -2.38 3.19 1.30
CA LEU A 66 -1.28 2.62 2.09
C LEU A 66 -0.52 3.73 2.81
N LEU A 67 -0.49 3.68 4.15
CA LEU A 67 0.11 4.75 4.96
C LEU A 67 1.64 4.78 4.83
N ASN A 68 2.21 5.96 4.65
CA ASN A 68 3.65 6.17 4.68
C ASN A 68 4.05 6.85 5.99
N ASP A 69 4.03 6.08 7.07
CA ASP A 69 4.46 6.53 8.39
C ASP A 69 5.93 6.11 8.63
N PRO A 70 6.88 7.06 8.63
CA PRO A 70 8.30 6.76 8.90
C PRO A 70 8.57 6.38 10.37
N SER A 71 7.64 6.68 11.29
CA SER A 71 7.75 6.39 12.72
C SER A 71 7.07 5.08 13.13
N ALA A 72 6.36 4.43 12.21
CA ALA A 72 5.66 3.18 12.48
C ALA A 72 6.62 2.07 12.95
N PRO A 73 6.24 1.27 13.96
CA PRO A 73 7.06 0.17 14.43
C PRO A 73 7.23 -0.90 13.35
N VAL A 74 8.48 -1.30 13.09
CA VAL A 74 8.81 -2.36 12.12
C VAL A 74 8.83 -3.72 12.83
N PRO A 75 7.94 -4.67 12.47
CA PRO A 75 7.94 -6.00 13.08
C PRO A 75 9.22 -6.79 12.77
N ALA A 76 9.57 -7.74 13.62
CA ALA A 76 10.72 -8.61 13.41
C ALA A 76 10.64 -9.34 12.05
N GLY A 77 11.73 -9.29 11.28
CA GLY A 77 11.79 -9.89 9.94
C GLY A 77 11.18 -9.04 8.81
N LYS A 78 10.73 -7.81 9.10
CA LYS A 78 10.22 -6.85 8.12
C LYS A 78 11.17 -5.66 7.98
N VAL A 79 10.94 -4.85 6.95
CA VAL A 79 11.61 -3.56 6.73
C VAL A 79 10.62 -2.40 6.80
N ALA A 80 11.11 -1.19 7.00
CA ALA A 80 10.27 0.00 6.90
C ALA A 80 9.77 0.17 5.46
N LEU A 81 8.60 0.79 5.28
CA LEU A 81 8.07 1.06 3.93
C LEU A 81 9.01 1.96 3.13
N SER A 82 9.70 2.89 3.78
CA SER A 82 10.70 3.76 3.17
C SER A 82 11.80 2.97 2.45
N ASP A 83 12.18 1.78 2.94
CA ASP A 83 13.18 0.91 2.32
C ASP A 83 12.67 0.16 1.08
N MET A 84 11.35 0.21 0.84
CA MET A 84 10.69 -0.37 -0.32
C MET A 84 10.51 0.64 -1.46
N LEU A 85 10.65 1.94 -1.19
CA LEU A 85 10.40 2.98 -2.18
C LEU A 85 11.48 3.01 -3.29
N PRO A 86 11.12 3.36 -4.54
CA PRO A 86 9.75 3.56 -5.03
C PRO A 86 8.99 2.22 -5.12
N LEU A 87 7.67 2.26 -4.88
CA LEU A 87 6.78 1.13 -5.18
C LEU A 87 6.55 1.05 -6.68
N THR A 88 6.53 -0.16 -7.22
CA THR A 88 6.40 -0.42 -8.66
C THR A 88 5.43 -1.57 -8.93
N ASP A 89 5.12 -1.81 -10.20
CA ASP A 89 4.32 -2.96 -10.66
C ASP A 89 5.00 -4.33 -10.44
N ARG A 90 6.27 -4.33 -10.01
CA ARG A 90 7.02 -5.53 -9.59
C ARG A 90 6.79 -5.89 -8.13
N ASP A 91 6.19 -4.98 -7.37
CA ASP A 91 5.85 -5.18 -5.98
C ASP A 91 4.42 -5.73 -5.84
N PHE A 92 4.20 -6.47 -4.77
CA PHE A 92 2.92 -7.15 -4.50
C PHE A 92 2.39 -6.72 -3.15
N LEU A 93 1.08 -6.65 -3.04
CA LEU A 93 0.36 -6.50 -1.79
C LEU A 93 -0.17 -7.86 -1.36
N VAL A 94 -0.07 -8.20 -0.08
CA VAL A 94 -0.76 -9.35 0.50
C VAL A 94 -1.84 -8.82 1.42
N ILE A 95 -3.08 -9.07 1.02
CA ILE A 95 -4.29 -8.56 1.66
C ILE A 95 -5.11 -9.77 2.08
N ALA A 96 -5.42 -9.89 3.37
CA ALA A 96 -6.10 -11.07 3.94
C ALA A 96 -5.46 -12.42 3.51
N GLY A 97 -4.12 -12.46 3.38
CA GLY A 97 -3.38 -13.66 2.98
C GLY A 97 -3.34 -13.94 1.47
N ALA A 98 -4.06 -13.17 0.65
CA ALA A 98 -4.05 -13.29 -0.81
C ALA A 98 -3.12 -12.26 -1.45
N GLU A 99 -2.32 -12.71 -2.43
CA GLU A 99 -1.43 -11.80 -3.17
C GLU A 99 -2.18 -11.03 -4.26
N ALA A 100 -1.94 -9.74 -4.32
CA ALA A 100 -2.43 -8.81 -5.32
C ALA A 100 -1.25 -8.08 -5.95
N SER A 101 -1.21 -8.06 -7.28
CA SER A 101 -0.22 -7.31 -8.04
C SER A 101 -0.58 -5.83 -8.11
N ILE A 102 0.41 -4.96 -7.95
CA ILE A 102 0.23 -3.51 -8.14
C ILE A 102 0.07 -3.20 -9.63
N LYS A 103 -0.89 -2.35 -9.97
CA LYS A 103 -1.21 -1.89 -11.33
C LYS A 103 -1.02 -0.39 -11.52
N GLY A 104 -1.25 0.37 -10.46
CA GLY A 104 -1.03 1.81 -10.44
C GLY A 104 -0.54 2.23 -9.06
N VAL A 105 0.36 3.20 -9.05
CA VAL A 105 0.87 3.86 -7.84
C VAL A 105 0.68 5.35 -8.02
N ASP A 106 -0.07 5.97 -7.12
CA ASP A 106 -0.20 7.41 -7.00
C ASP A 106 0.43 7.86 -5.68
N ASP A 107 1.55 8.57 -5.80
CA ASP A 107 2.29 9.19 -4.71
C ASP A 107 2.08 10.71 -4.65
N ALA A 108 1.22 11.27 -5.51
CA ALA A 108 0.99 12.70 -5.65
C ALA A 108 -0.24 13.16 -4.85
N THR A 109 -1.32 12.37 -4.88
CA THR A 109 -2.62 12.75 -4.28
C THR A 109 -2.54 12.92 -2.76
N ARG A 110 -1.73 12.10 -2.08
CA ARG A 110 -1.59 12.13 -0.60
C ARG A 110 -0.24 12.69 -0.18
N ARG A 111 0.01 13.93 -0.61
CA ARG A 111 1.14 14.75 -0.16
C ARG A 111 0.67 15.91 0.70
N MET A 112 1.37 16.12 1.81
CA MET A 112 1.23 17.30 2.66
C MET A 112 2.57 18.02 2.68
N GLN A 113 2.59 19.28 2.24
CA GLN A 113 3.80 20.12 2.23
C GLN A 113 5.01 19.48 1.49
N GLY A 114 4.74 18.69 0.45
CA GLY A 114 5.75 17.99 -0.35
C GLY A 114 6.13 16.59 0.14
N GLN A 115 5.74 16.21 1.36
CA GLN A 115 5.97 14.88 1.92
C GLN A 115 4.80 13.94 1.60
N VAL A 116 5.12 12.73 1.13
CA VAL A 116 4.13 11.67 0.91
C VAL A 116 3.71 11.09 2.26
N ILE A 117 2.43 11.24 2.60
CA ILE A 117 1.86 10.69 3.85
C ILE A 117 1.17 9.35 3.62
N ALA A 118 0.77 9.05 2.38
CA ALA A 118 0.20 7.77 1.97
C ALA A 118 0.31 7.60 0.45
N PHE A 119 0.14 6.36 -0.02
CA PHE A 119 0.06 6.01 -1.42
C PHE A 119 -1.34 5.54 -1.76
N GLU A 120 -1.87 5.94 -2.91
CA GLU A 120 -3.07 5.33 -3.48
C GLU A 120 -2.65 4.30 -4.54
N LEU A 121 -3.10 3.07 -4.36
CA LEU A 121 -2.69 1.93 -5.17
C LEU A 121 -3.91 1.29 -5.82
N GLN A 122 -3.82 1.04 -7.12
CA GLN A 122 -4.69 0.08 -7.79
C GLN A 122 -4.00 -1.28 -7.73
N VAL A 123 -4.69 -2.29 -7.17
CA VAL A 123 -4.19 -3.66 -7.15
C VAL A 123 -5.15 -4.66 -7.77
N ARG A 124 -4.60 -5.75 -8.28
CA ARG A 124 -5.33 -6.85 -8.92
C ARG A 124 -4.83 -8.21 -8.46
N GLY A 125 -5.76 -9.05 -8.05
CA GLY A 125 -5.53 -10.43 -7.60
C GLY A 125 -6.64 -10.86 -6.67
#